data_AF-R5YD16-F1
#
_entry.id   AF-R5YD16-F1
#
_cell.length_a   1.000
_cell.length_b   1.000
_cell.length_c   1.000
_cell.angle_alpha   90.00
_cell.angle_beta   90.00
_cell.angle_gamma   90.00
#
_symmetry.space_group_name_H-M   'P 1'
#
loop_
_entity.id
_entity.type
_entity.pdbx_description
1 polymer ?
#
loop_
_entity_poly.entity_id
_entity_poly.type
_entity_poly.pdbx_seq_one_letter_code
_entity_poly.pdbx_strand_id
1 'polypeptide(L)'
;MLYLDEIQYFNKKQQQTLLEYIEVGSITLIASTTENPYFYVYNAILSRSTVFEFKAVAPAEIVPAVERGFRFLEEKRGMKFEVDPDAIKHISSACGGDVRKAINSVELCALSTKPNDKGIIHITAETARSLTQRSAMKYDRDGDEHYDIVSAYQKSMRGSDPDAALHYLGRLLDAGDLPSACRRLMVCACEDVGLAYPMIIPIVKAAVDAALMVGLPEARIPLADAVVLVCTSPKSNSAYLGIDAALSDIKKGKSGPIPRRLQNKHCDGEDNPNKGQFYLYPHTYENHWISQQYLPDAIKNAKYYEFGDNKMEQAAKAYWDKVKGKK
;
A
#
# COMPACT_ATOMS: atom_id res chain seq x y z
N MET A 1 29.68 11.13 14.74
CA MET A 1 28.83 10.42 13.75
C MET A 1 27.84 9.57 14.51
N LEU A 2 26.55 9.75 14.26
CA LEU A 2 25.47 8.97 14.85
C LEU A 2 24.81 8.15 13.74
N TYR A 3 24.86 6.82 13.84
CA TYR A 3 24.10 5.92 12.96
C TYR A 3 22.81 5.52 13.65
N LEU A 4 21.68 5.72 12.98
CA LEU A 4 20.37 5.28 13.44
C LEU A 4 19.78 4.31 12.42
N ASP A 5 19.59 3.07 12.86
CA ASP A 5 18.85 2.09 12.07
C ASP A 5 17.34 2.30 12.25
N GLU A 6 16.59 2.09 11.18
CA GLU A 6 15.12 2.12 11.16
C GLU A 6 14.49 3.40 11.77
N ILE A 7 14.89 4.56 11.27
CA ILE A 7 14.44 5.88 11.76
C ILE A 7 12.91 6.06 11.75
N GLN A 8 12.18 5.29 10.94
CA GLN A 8 10.72 5.31 10.88
C GLN A 8 10.04 4.96 12.21
N TYR A 9 10.73 4.28 13.14
CA TYR A 9 10.19 3.99 14.48
C TYR A 9 10.29 5.16 15.46
N PHE A 10 11.07 6.19 15.13
CA PHE A 10 11.14 7.39 15.96
C PHE A 10 9.89 8.24 15.76
N ASN A 11 9.22 8.56 16.86
CA ASN A 11 8.10 9.49 16.82
C ASN A 11 8.57 10.92 16.52
N LYS A 12 7.62 11.79 16.17
CA LYS A 12 7.91 13.18 15.76
C LYS A 12 8.73 13.97 16.79
N LYS A 13 8.50 13.76 18.09
CA LYS A 13 9.24 14.46 19.16
C LYS A 13 10.69 13.99 19.22
N GLN A 14 10.92 12.69 19.11
CA GLN A 14 12.27 12.11 19.08
C GLN A 14 13.05 12.59 17.85
N GLN A 15 12.41 12.65 16.67
CA GLN A 15 13.03 13.20 15.46
C GLN A 15 13.36 14.69 15.61
N GLN A 16 12.50 15.49 16.25
CA GLN A 16 12.78 16.91 16.49
C GLN A 16 14.01 17.13 17.37
N THR A 17 14.23 16.29 18.39
CA THR A 17 15.44 16.36 19.22
C THR A 17 16.71 16.15 18.39
N LEU A 18 16.69 15.27 17.38
CA LEU A 18 17.84 15.08 16.49
C LEU A 18 18.16 16.33 15.67
N LEU A 19 17.14 17.11 15.29
CA LEU A 19 17.31 18.32 14.48
C LEU A 19 18.21 19.36 15.17
N GLU A 20 18.02 19.57 16.47
CA GLU A 20 18.81 20.52 17.25
C GLU A 20 20.31 20.20 17.17
N TYR A 21 20.67 18.93 17.27
CA TYR A 21 22.07 18.48 17.20
C TYR A 21 22.64 18.49 15.77
N ILE A 22 21.79 18.30 14.75
CA ILE A 22 22.18 18.40 13.34
C ILE A 22 22.49 19.85 13.00
N GLU A 23 21.65 20.79 13.43
CA GLU A 23 21.79 22.22 13.10
C GLU A 23 23.01 22.88 13.73
N VAL A 24 23.34 22.50 14.97
CA VAL A 24 24.53 23.00 15.68
C VAL A 24 25.81 22.29 15.21
N GLY A 25 25.70 21.26 14.34
CA GLY A 25 26.83 20.50 13.82
C GLY A 25 27.47 19.55 14.83
N SER A 26 26.82 19.32 15.98
CA SER A 26 27.28 18.43 17.04
C SER A 26 27.26 16.96 16.60
N ILE A 27 26.40 16.60 15.64
CA ILE A 27 26.34 15.26 15.04
C ILE A 27 26.32 15.31 13.52
N THR A 28 26.98 14.33 12.90
CA THR A 28 26.67 13.88 11.53
C THR A 28 25.74 12.68 11.65
N LEU A 29 24.47 12.85 11.25
CA LEU A 29 23.47 11.78 11.26
C LEU A 29 23.55 10.96 9.98
N ILE A 30 23.66 9.63 10.13
CA ILE A 30 23.41 8.64 9.08
C ILE A 30 22.21 7.82 9.53
N ALA A 31 21.15 7.80 8.74
CA ALA A 31 19.94 7.06 9.07
C ALA A 31 19.57 6.10 7.94
N SER A 32 19.09 4.90 8.30
CA SER A 32 18.51 3.93 7.38
C SER A 32 17.01 3.76 7.63
N THR A 33 16.29 3.41 6.58
CA THR A 33 14.86 3.07 6.60
C THR A 33 14.59 2.10 5.46
N THR A 34 13.69 1.14 5.69
CA THR A 34 13.11 0.30 4.63
C THR A 34 11.84 0.92 4.05
N GLU A 35 11.29 1.93 4.72
CA GLU A 35 10.09 2.65 4.29
C GLU A 35 10.47 3.89 3.48
N ASN A 36 9.52 4.40 2.68
CA ASN A 36 9.71 5.63 1.92
C ASN A 36 9.98 6.82 2.86
N PRO A 37 11.18 7.45 2.80
CA PRO A 37 11.59 8.45 3.78
C PRO A 37 10.71 9.70 3.76
N TYR A 38 10.10 10.06 2.62
CA TYR A 38 9.25 11.25 2.48
C TYR A 38 7.92 11.15 3.25
N PHE A 39 7.52 9.95 3.67
CA PHE A 39 6.31 9.74 4.47
C PHE A 39 6.59 9.65 5.97
N TYR A 40 7.70 9.01 6.35
CA TYR A 40 7.98 8.64 7.75
C TYR A 40 9.04 9.51 8.43
N VAL A 41 9.86 10.22 7.65
CA VAL A 41 10.88 11.12 8.18
C VAL A 41 10.37 12.56 8.16
N TYR A 42 10.61 13.28 9.24
CA TYR A 42 10.21 14.67 9.36
C TYR A 42 10.93 15.55 8.32
N ASN A 43 10.17 16.36 7.58
CA ASN A 43 10.68 17.18 6.47
C ASN A 43 11.89 18.06 6.84
N ALA A 44 11.99 18.52 8.09
CA ALA A 44 13.12 19.34 8.53
C ALA A 44 14.46 18.57 8.60
N ILE A 45 14.41 17.26 8.87
CA ILE A 45 15.60 16.39 8.80
C ILE A 45 15.93 16.13 7.34
N LEU A 46 14.92 15.82 6.51
CA LEU A 46 15.12 15.56 5.07
C LEU A 46 15.72 16.76 4.35
N SER A 47 15.30 17.98 4.67
CA SER A 47 15.84 19.20 4.06
C SER A 47 17.32 19.47 4.38
N ARG A 48 17.87 18.79 5.40
CA ARG A 48 19.28 18.90 5.84
C ARG A 48 20.08 17.61 5.58
N SER A 49 19.46 16.63 4.93
CA SER A 49 20.03 15.31 4.69
C SER A 49 20.09 15.02 3.20
N THR A 50 21.09 14.24 2.78
CA THR A 50 21.12 13.68 1.42
C THR A 50 20.48 12.29 1.47
N VAL A 51 19.46 12.07 0.64
CA VAL A 51 18.77 10.77 0.57
C VAL A 51 19.46 9.93 -0.49
N PHE A 52 19.93 8.75 -0.09
CA PHE A 52 20.49 7.74 -0.99
C PHE A 52 19.53 6.55 -1.05
N GLU A 53 19.14 6.19 -2.25
CA GLU A 53 18.38 4.97 -2.51
C GLU A 53 19.36 3.81 -2.69
N PHE A 54 19.18 2.75 -1.91
CA PHE A 54 19.91 1.50 -2.08
C PHE A 54 19.02 0.48 -2.78
N LYS A 55 19.52 -0.12 -3.85
CA LYS A 55 18.82 -1.16 -4.59
C LYS A 55 19.22 -2.55 -4.09
N ALA A 56 18.34 -3.51 -4.27
CA ALA A 56 18.68 -4.92 -4.07
C ALA A 56 19.88 -5.32 -4.94
N VAL A 57 20.79 -6.10 -4.37
CA VAL A 57 22.02 -6.51 -5.05
C VAL A 57 21.71 -7.66 -6.02
N ALA A 58 22.18 -7.61 -7.26
CA ALA A 58 21.95 -8.71 -8.19
C ALA A 58 22.65 -9.99 -7.70
N PRO A 59 22.09 -11.19 -7.93
CA PRO A 59 22.71 -12.44 -7.47
C PRO A 59 24.19 -12.59 -7.86
N ALA A 60 24.57 -12.14 -9.06
CA ALA A 60 25.96 -12.15 -9.53
C ALA A 60 26.90 -11.27 -8.69
N GLU A 61 26.40 -10.14 -8.17
CA GLU A 61 27.17 -9.22 -7.33
C GLU A 61 27.26 -9.69 -5.87
N ILE A 62 26.44 -10.66 -5.47
CA ILE A 62 26.48 -11.29 -4.13
C ILE A 62 27.52 -12.43 -4.09
N VAL A 63 27.84 -13.04 -5.22
CA VAL A 63 28.85 -14.12 -5.31
C VAL A 63 30.17 -13.73 -4.61
N PRO A 64 30.78 -12.56 -4.88
CA PRO A 64 32.00 -12.14 -4.18
C PRO A 64 31.83 -11.99 -2.66
N ALA A 65 30.63 -11.65 -2.18
CA ALA A 65 30.36 -11.56 -0.74
C ALA A 65 30.30 -12.94 -0.08
N VAL A 66 29.68 -13.92 -0.75
CA VAL A 66 29.61 -15.32 -0.31
C VAL A 66 31.01 -15.94 -0.25
N GLU A 67 31.79 -15.78 -1.31
CA GLU A 67 33.19 -16.24 -1.38
C GLU A 67 34.05 -15.61 -0.28
N ARG A 68 33.90 -14.29 -0.06
CA ARG A 68 34.56 -13.60 1.06
C ARG A 68 34.13 -14.17 2.41
N GLY A 69 32.86 -14.49 2.58
CA GLY A 69 32.32 -15.07 3.82
C GLY A 69 32.99 -16.39 4.18
N PHE A 70 33.11 -17.31 3.21
CA PHE A 70 33.80 -18.59 3.43
C PHE A 70 35.29 -18.40 3.73
N ARG A 71 36.00 -17.58 2.95
CA ARG A 71 37.42 -17.27 3.21
C ARG A 71 37.65 -16.67 4.59
N PHE A 72 36.78 -15.75 5.02
CA PHE A 72 36.84 -15.16 6.36
C PHE A 72 36.67 -16.21 7.47
N LEU A 73 35.79 -17.20 7.27
CA LEU A 73 35.63 -18.30 8.20
C LEU A 73 36.84 -19.24 8.21
N GLU A 74 37.51 -19.46 7.08
CA GLU A 74 38.78 -20.20 7.04
C GLU A 74 39.84 -19.52 7.90
N GLU A 75 40.05 -18.21 7.70
CA GLU A 75 41.04 -17.42 8.41
C GLU A 75 40.74 -17.35 9.92
N LYS A 76 39.48 -17.09 10.29
CA LYS A 76 39.09 -16.84 11.68
C LYS A 76 38.97 -18.11 12.51
N ARG A 77 38.58 -19.24 11.90
CA ARG A 77 38.31 -20.49 12.63
C ARG A 77 39.31 -21.61 12.33
N GLY A 78 40.25 -21.40 11.41
CA GLY A 78 41.25 -22.41 11.03
C GLY A 78 40.66 -23.65 10.37
N MET A 79 39.45 -23.54 9.81
CA MET A 79 38.78 -24.61 9.07
C MET A 79 39.08 -24.48 7.58
N LYS A 80 39.12 -25.59 6.84
CA LYS A 80 39.18 -25.57 5.37
C LYS A 80 37.79 -25.79 4.80
N PHE A 81 37.36 -24.92 3.89
CA PHE A 81 36.10 -25.07 3.16
C PHE A 81 36.38 -25.44 1.70
N GLU A 82 35.70 -26.48 1.23
CA GLU A 82 35.59 -26.78 -0.19
C GLU A 82 34.14 -26.55 -0.61
N VAL A 83 33.88 -25.49 -1.37
CA VAL A 83 32.52 -25.05 -1.68
C VAL A 83 32.25 -25.24 -3.16
N ASP A 84 31.19 -25.97 -3.48
CA ASP A 84 30.78 -26.15 -4.87
C ASP A 84 30.37 -24.81 -5.50
N PRO A 85 30.73 -24.54 -6.77
CA PRO A 85 30.27 -23.34 -7.47
C PRO A 85 28.74 -23.18 -7.48
N ASP A 86 28.02 -24.30 -7.55
CA ASP A 86 26.56 -24.30 -7.52
C ASP A 86 26.00 -24.02 -6.12
N ALA A 87 26.72 -24.33 -5.05
CA ALA A 87 26.36 -23.91 -3.69
C ALA A 87 26.48 -22.38 -3.54
N ILE A 88 27.56 -21.79 -4.05
CA ILE A 88 27.77 -20.34 -4.05
C ILE A 88 26.64 -19.65 -4.82
N LYS A 89 26.38 -20.07 -6.06
CA LYS A 89 25.27 -19.54 -6.87
C LYS A 89 23.94 -19.69 -6.16
N HIS A 90 23.70 -20.84 -5.52
CA HIS A 90 22.46 -21.07 -4.80
C HIS A 90 22.28 -20.09 -3.65
N ILE A 91 23.26 -19.94 -2.77
CA ILE A 91 23.22 -18.99 -1.64
C ILE A 91 23.02 -17.55 -2.14
N SER A 92 23.75 -17.16 -3.18
CA SER A 92 23.63 -15.83 -3.80
C SER A 92 22.24 -15.58 -4.38
N SER A 93 21.60 -16.58 -4.97
CA SER A 93 20.23 -16.45 -5.50
C SER A 93 19.15 -16.48 -4.41
N ALA A 94 19.33 -17.32 -3.38
CA ALA A 94 18.31 -17.59 -2.35
C ALA A 94 18.06 -16.42 -1.39
N CYS A 95 19.03 -15.52 -1.23
CA CYS A 95 18.90 -14.32 -0.39
C CYS A 95 18.12 -13.17 -1.05
N GLY A 96 17.89 -13.28 -2.37
CA GLY A 96 17.19 -12.34 -3.24
C GLY A 96 17.62 -10.87 -3.13
N GLY A 97 18.91 -10.59 -2.95
CA GLY A 97 19.41 -9.22 -2.87
C GLY A 97 19.80 -8.74 -1.48
N ASP A 98 19.56 -9.54 -0.44
CA ASP A 98 19.99 -9.23 0.93
C ASP A 98 21.30 -9.95 1.26
N VAL A 99 22.40 -9.20 1.26
CA VAL A 99 23.74 -9.73 1.56
C VAL A 99 23.83 -10.27 3.00
N ARG A 100 23.11 -9.69 3.97
CA ARG A 100 23.10 -10.17 5.36
C ARG A 100 22.56 -11.60 5.42
N LYS A 101 21.47 -11.88 4.69
CA LYS A 101 20.92 -13.24 4.57
C LYS A 101 21.91 -14.20 3.91
N ALA A 102 22.60 -13.77 2.84
CA ALA A 102 23.61 -14.61 2.20
C ALA A 102 24.72 -15.01 3.18
N ILE A 103 25.23 -14.05 3.97
CA ILE A 103 26.27 -14.32 4.97
C ILE A 103 25.75 -15.22 6.11
N ASN A 104 24.50 -15.03 6.56
CA ASN A 104 23.89 -15.94 7.54
C ASN A 104 23.79 -17.38 6.99
N SER A 105 23.46 -17.55 5.71
CA SER A 105 23.45 -18.86 5.06
C SER A 105 24.84 -19.47 4.95
N VAL A 106 25.88 -18.67 4.67
CA VAL A 106 27.28 -19.12 4.70
C VAL A 106 27.64 -19.63 6.10
N GLU A 107 27.31 -18.87 7.15
CA GLU A 107 27.56 -19.28 8.53
C GLU A 107 26.80 -20.57 8.89
N LEU A 108 25.53 -20.70 8.48
CA LEU A 108 24.74 -21.90 8.72
C LEU A 108 25.35 -23.13 8.02
N CYS A 109 25.73 -22.99 6.75
CA CYS A 109 26.41 -24.05 6.00
C CYS A 109 27.70 -24.49 6.69
N ALA A 110 28.49 -23.54 7.18
CA ALA A 110 29.73 -23.81 7.88
C ALA A 110 29.53 -24.48 9.25
N LEU A 111 28.49 -24.11 10.00
CA LEU A 111 28.21 -24.66 11.32
C LEU A 111 27.53 -26.04 11.28
N SER A 112 26.71 -26.29 10.25
CA SER A 112 25.91 -27.51 10.15
C SER A 112 26.60 -28.65 9.41
N THR A 113 27.69 -28.37 8.70
CA THR A 113 28.43 -29.38 7.93
C THR A 113 29.62 -29.90 8.72
N LYS A 114 29.66 -31.23 8.93
CA LYS A 114 30.78 -31.86 9.63
C LYS A 114 32.02 -31.93 8.72
N PRO A 115 33.24 -31.74 9.29
CA PRO A 115 34.46 -32.01 8.55
C PRO A 115 34.56 -33.49 8.15
N ASN A 116 35.17 -33.76 7.01
CA ASN A 116 35.56 -35.12 6.61
C ASN A 116 36.80 -35.61 7.39
N ASP A 117 37.26 -36.82 7.10
CA ASP A 117 38.44 -37.44 7.75
C ASP A 117 39.74 -36.62 7.59
N LYS A 118 39.79 -35.68 6.64
CA LYS A 118 40.92 -34.78 6.40
C LYS A 118 40.73 -33.39 7.05
N GLY A 119 39.66 -33.20 7.82
CA GLY A 119 39.31 -31.93 8.46
C GLY A 119 38.77 -30.86 7.50
N ILE A 120 38.36 -31.25 6.28
CA ILE A 120 37.80 -30.33 5.27
C ILE A 120 36.27 -30.37 5.36
N ILE A 121 35.66 -29.20 5.38
CA ILE A 121 34.20 -29.03 5.34
C ILE A 121 33.78 -28.81 3.89
N HIS A 122 33.10 -29.79 3.30
CA HIS A 122 32.65 -29.74 1.91
C HIS A 122 31.20 -29.27 1.82
N ILE A 123 30.98 -28.08 1.25
CA ILE A 123 29.66 -27.46 1.11
C ILE A 123 29.12 -27.74 -0.29
N THR A 124 28.18 -28.68 -0.36
CA THR A 124 27.51 -29.06 -1.61
C THR A 124 26.32 -28.16 -1.91
N ALA A 125 25.86 -28.18 -3.17
CA ALA A 125 24.61 -27.50 -3.55
C ALA A 125 23.39 -28.06 -2.79
N GLU A 126 23.40 -29.34 -2.39
CA GLU A 126 22.33 -29.93 -1.59
C GLU A 126 22.34 -29.44 -0.15
N THR A 127 23.52 -29.34 0.46
CA THR A 127 23.72 -28.74 1.78
C THR A 127 23.26 -27.29 1.79
N ALA A 128 23.66 -26.52 0.77
CA ALA A 128 23.17 -25.16 0.61
C ALA A 128 21.64 -25.14 0.52
N ARG A 129 21.03 -25.94 -0.35
CA ARG A 129 19.56 -26.00 -0.52
C ARG A 129 18.78 -26.38 0.75
N SER A 130 19.30 -27.30 1.57
CA SER A 130 18.61 -27.76 2.79
C SER A 130 18.72 -26.77 3.94
N LEU A 131 19.77 -25.94 3.94
CA LEU A 131 20.11 -25.00 5.00
C LEU A 131 19.72 -23.56 4.67
N THR A 132 19.73 -23.19 3.39
CA THR A 132 19.04 -22.00 2.94
C THR A 132 17.55 -22.30 3.01
N GLN A 133 16.86 -21.75 4.01
CA GLN A 133 15.43 -21.57 3.86
C GLN A 133 15.23 -20.94 2.49
N ARG A 134 14.45 -21.59 1.61
CA ARG A 134 13.82 -20.84 0.52
C ARG A 134 13.17 -19.68 1.25
N SER A 135 13.70 -18.46 1.03
CA SER A 135 12.84 -17.30 1.12
C SER A 135 11.61 -17.75 0.37
N ALA A 136 10.44 -17.81 1.05
CA ALA A 136 9.16 -17.78 0.36
C ALA A 136 9.41 -16.85 -0.82
N MET A 137 9.31 -17.44 -2.03
CA MET A 137 9.68 -16.88 -3.32
C MET A 137 9.69 -15.38 -3.18
N LYS A 138 10.87 -14.75 -3.19
CA LYS A 138 11.00 -13.35 -2.78
C LYS A 138 10.09 -12.55 -3.71
N TYR A 139 8.88 -12.35 -3.21
CA TYR A 139 7.85 -11.52 -3.75
C TYR A 139 8.47 -10.16 -3.53
N ASP A 140 8.99 -9.62 -4.61
CA ASP A 140 9.63 -8.34 -4.58
C ASP A 140 8.54 -7.32 -4.27
N ARG A 141 8.33 -7.04 -2.98
CA ARG A 141 7.32 -6.09 -2.51
C ARG A 141 7.56 -4.69 -3.12
N ASP A 142 8.77 -4.46 -3.65
CA ASP A 142 9.25 -3.27 -4.33
C ASP A 142 9.48 -3.46 -5.85
N GLY A 143 9.18 -4.66 -6.39
CA GLY A 143 9.40 -5.01 -7.79
C GLY A 143 8.14 -4.97 -8.64
N ASP A 144 8.34 -4.84 -9.95
CA ASP A 144 7.27 -4.84 -10.95
C ASP A 144 6.32 -6.04 -10.79
N GLU A 145 6.82 -7.22 -10.39
CA GLU A 145 5.98 -8.42 -10.18
C GLU A 145 4.95 -8.26 -9.04
N HIS A 146 5.25 -7.56 -7.95
CA HIS A 146 4.27 -7.34 -6.88
C HIS A 146 3.18 -6.37 -7.32
N TYR A 147 3.58 -5.29 -8.00
CA TYR A 147 2.64 -4.37 -8.61
C TYR A 147 1.75 -5.08 -9.64
N ASP A 148 2.33 -5.98 -10.43
CA ASP A 148 1.61 -6.79 -11.41
C ASP A 148 0.60 -7.73 -10.75
N ILE A 149 0.93 -8.36 -9.62
CA ILE A 149 -0.02 -9.26 -8.97
C ILE A 149 -1.14 -8.48 -8.28
N VAL A 150 -0.85 -7.37 -7.61
CA VAL A 150 -1.89 -6.49 -7.04
C VAL A 150 -2.77 -5.90 -8.14
N SER A 151 -2.16 -5.55 -9.28
CA SER A 151 -2.84 -5.07 -10.49
C SER A 151 -3.75 -6.14 -11.09
N ALA A 152 -3.26 -7.38 -11.23
CA ALA A 152 -4.03 -8.50 -11.75
C ALA A 152 -5.16 -8.90 -10.79
N TYR A 153 -4.92 -8.86 -9.48
CA TYR A 153 -5.92 -9.07 -8.44
C TYR A 153 -7.09 -8.08 -8.57
N GLN A 154 -6.80 -6.78 -8.71
CA GLN A 154 -7.84 -5.77 -8.95
C GLN A 154 -8.55 -5.97 -10.28
N LYS A 155 -7.80 -6.19 -11.37
CA LYS A 155 -8.38 -6.37 -12.70
C LYS A 155 -9.29 -7.60 -12.77
N SER A 156 -8.96 -8.67 -12.05
CA SER A 156 -9.80 -9.86 -11.95
C SER A 156 -11.11 -9.57 -11.22
N MET A 157 -11.05 -8.87 -10.08
CA MET A 157 -12.25 -8.43 -9.36
C MET A 157 -13.13 -7.49 -10.19
N ARG A 158 -12.52 -6.49 -10.85
CA ARG A 158 -13.21 -5.57 -11.77
C ARG A 158 -13.83 -6.32 -12.96
N GLY A 159 -13.07 -7.26 -13.53
CA GLY A 159 -13.46 -8.11 -14.65
C GLY A 159 -14.52 -9.16 -14.29
N SER A 160 -14.90 -9.27 -13.01
CA SER A 160 -15.86 -10.25 -12.52
C SER A 160 -15.41 -11.71 -12.70
N ASP A 161 -14.11 -11.95 -12.60
CA ASP A 161 -13.50 -13.29 -12.64
C ASP A 161 -13.10 -13.73 -11.22
N PRO A 162 -13.96 -14.50 -10.52
CA PRO A 162 -13.67 -14.94 -9.15
C PRO A 162 -12.53 -15.94 -9.07
N ASP A 163 -12.33 -16.78 -10.09
CA ASP A 163 -11.30 -17.80 -10.11
C ASP A 163 -9.91 -17.16 -10.21
N ALA A 164 -9.75 -16.21 -11.14
CA ALA A 164 -8.51 -15.44 -11.27
C ALA A 164 -8.26 -14.58 -10.02
N ALA A 165 -9.30 -13.93 -9.47
CA ALA A 165 -9.15 -13.10 -8.28
C ALA A 165 -8.71 -13.92 -7.05
N LEU A 166 -9.28 -15.10 -6.84
CA LEU A 166 -8.86 -16.03 -5.79
C LEU A 166 -7.43 -16.55 -6.00
N HIS A 167 -7.04 -16.82 -7.26
CA HIS A 167 -5.67 -17.19 -7.58
C HIS A 167 -4.67 -16.10 -7.18
N TYR A 168 -4.93 -14.84 -7.55
CA TYR A 168 -4.05 -13.72 -7.19
C TYR A 168 -4.10 -13.38 -5.70
N LEU A 169 -5.24 -13.54 -5.03
CA LEU A 169 -5.31 -13.49 -3.56
C LEU A 169 -4.38 -14.55 -2.96
N GLY A 170 -4.45 -15.80 -3.42
CA GLY A 170 -3.59 -16.89 -2.97
C GLY A 170 -2.10 -16.56 -3.11
N ARG A 171 -1.69 -15.99 -4.25
CA ARG A 171 -0.30 -15.53 -4.47
C ARG A 171 0.12 -14.45 -3.47
N LEU A 172 -0.74 -13.46 -3.19
CA LEU A 172 -0.46 -12.40 -2.22
C LEU A 172 -0.33 -12.95 -0.78
N LEU A 173 -1.17 -13.92 -0.42
CA LEU A 173 -1.17 -14.50 0.93
C LEU A 173 0.00 -15.46 1.14
N ASP A 174 0.37 -16.25 0.11
CA ASP A 174 1.57 -17.12 0.14
C ASP A 174 2.86 -16.28 0.27
N ALA A 175 2.86 -15.09 -0.32
CA ALA A 175 3.91 -14.08 -0.15
C ALA A 175 3.91 -13.37 1.21
N GLY A 176 2.92 -13.64 2.07
CA GLY A 176 2.76 -12.96 3.35
C GLY A 176 2.30 -11.50 3.26
N ASP A 177 1.82 -11.03 2.11
CA ASP A 177 1.36 -9.65 1.92
C ASP A 177 -0.15 -9.47 2.16
N LEU A 178 -0.56 -9.84 3.38
CA LEU A 178 -1.92 -9.60 3.87
C LEU A 178 -2.34 -8.11 3.77
N PRO A 179 -1.50 -7.11 4.15
CA PRO A 179 -1.90 -5.71 4.06
C PRO A 179 -2.25 -5.24 2.64
N SER A 180 -1.49 -5.66 1.62
CA SER A 180 -1.80 -5.27 0.23
C SER A 180 -3.09 -5.91 -0.27
N ALA A 181 -3.34 -7.19 0.06
CA ALA A 181 -4.60 -7.86 -0.27
C ALA A 181 -5.81 -7.15 0.36
N CYS A 182 -5.74 -6.84 1.66
CA CYS A 182 -6.80 -6.14 2.39
C CYS A 182 -7.06 -4.73 1.83
N ARG A 183 -6.01 -3.93 1.63
CA ARG A 183 -6.14 -2.57 1.09
C ARG A 183 -6.74 -2.58 -0.30
N ARG A 184 -6.27 -3.45 -1.20
CA ARG A 184 -6.76 -3.51 -2.58
C ARG A 184 -8.21 -3.97 -2.65
N LEU A 185 -8.60 -4.91 -1.81
CA LEU A 185 -9.98 -5.39 -1.72
C LEU A 185 -10.95 -4.27 -1.31
N MET A 186 -10.59 -3.45 -0.32
CA MET A 186 -11.39 -2.27 0.08
C MET A 186 -11.50 -1.24 -1.04
N VAL A 187 -10.41 -1.02 -1.79
CA VAL A 187 -10.42 -0.13 -2.97
C VAL A 187 -11.42 -0.65 -4.01
N CYS A 188 -11.37 -1.93 -4.36
CA CYS A 188 -12.27 -2.51 -5.37
C CYS A 188 -13.75 -2.47 -4.93
N ALA A 189 -14.03 -2.62 -3.63
CA ALA A 189 -15.38 -2.48 -3.10
C ALA A 189 -15.96 -1.08 -3.37
N CYS A 190 -15.16 -0.03 -3.24
CA CYS A 190 -15.59 1.36 -3.47
C CYS A 190 -15.51 1.79 -4.94
N GLU A 191 -14.44 1.41 -5.65
CA GLU A 191 -14.11 1.86 -7.00
C GLU A 191 -14.88 1.08 -8.07
N ASP A 192 -15.00 -0.24 -7.91
CA ASP A 192 -15.46 -1.14 -8.98
C ASP A 192 -16.89 -1.65 -8.75
N VAL A 193 -17.37 -1.71 -7.50
CA VAL A 193 -18.76 -2.06 -7.15
C VAL A 193 -19.54 -0.82 -6.71
N GLY A 194 -19.04 -0.09 -5.72
CA GLY A 194 -19.53 1.23 -5.32
C GLY A 194 -21.05 1.27 -5.12
N LEU A 195 -21.71 2.18 -5.84
CA LEU A 195 -23.15 2.41 -5.71
C LEU A 195 -24.02 1.36 -6.39
N ALA A 196 -23.44 0.44 -7.17
CA ALA A 196 -24.20 -0.67 -7.75
C ALA A 196 -24.67 -1.68 -6.68
N TYR A 197 -23.89 -1.83 -5.60
CA TYR A 197 -24.27 -2.56 -4.41
C TYR A 197 -23.65 -1.92 -3.16
N PRO A 198 -24.26 -0.86 -2.59
CA PRO A 198 -23.63 -0.06 -1.52
C PRO A 198 -23.25 -0.86 -0.26
N MET A 199 -23.95 -1.96 0.02
CA MET A 199 -23.64 -2.85 1.15
C MET A 199 -22.31 -3.59 0.99
N ILE A 200 -21.71 -3.59 -0.20
CA ILE A 200 -20.38 -4.17 -0.41
C ILE A 200 -19.32 -3.54 0.49
N ILE A 201 -19.40 -2.23 0.74
CA ILE A 201 -18.39 -1.46 1.49
C ILE A 201 -18.30 -1.95 2.94
N PRO A 202 -19.40 -1.96 3.73
CA PRO A 202 -19.34 -2.47 5.10
C PRO A 202 -19.08 -3.97 5.17
N ILE A 203 -19.55 -4.78 4.22
CA ILE A 203 -19.30 -6.23 4.21
C ILE A 203 -17.81 -6.51 4.00
N VAL A 204 -17.20 -5.90 2.98
CA VAL A 204 -15.76 -6.03 2.70
C VAL A 204 -14.93 -5.51 3.87
N LYS A 205 -15.33 -4.38 4.48
CA LYS A 205 -14.63 -3.86 5.67
C LYS A 205 -14.67 -4.87 6.83
N ALA A 206 -15.81 -5.49 7.10
CA ALA A 206 -15.95 -6.49 8.15
C ALA A 206 -15.10 -7.74 7.87
N ALA A 207 -15.04 -8.19 6.62
CA ALA A 207 -14.18 -9.30 6.21
C ALA A 207 -12.69 -8.98 6.38
N VAL A 208 -12.26 -7.77 6.02
CA VAL A 208 -10.90 -7.29 6.24
C VAL A 208 -10.56 -7.19 7.73
N ASP A 209 -11.49 -6.68 8.54
CA ASP A 209 -11.29 -6.60 9.99
C ASP A 209 -11.16 -7.98 10.62
N ALA A 210 -12.04 -8.91 10.24
CA ALA A 210 -11.94 -10.30 10.66
C ALA A 210 -10.58 -10.91 10.26
N ALA A 211 -10.14 -10.70 9.03
CA ALA A 211 -8.86 -11.18 8.52
C ALA A 211 -7.67 -10.65 9.33
N LEU A 212 -7.67 -9.34 9.66
CA LEU A 212 -6.60 -8.73 10.46
C LEU A 212 -6.62 -9.18 11.92
N MET A 213 -7.80 -9.45 12.47
CA MET A 213 -7.94 -9.94 13.85
C MET A 213 -7.46 -11.38 14.02
N VAL A 214 -7.75 -12.27 13.06
CA VAL A 214 -7.39 -13.69 13.17
C VAL A 214 -5.97 -13.99 12.68
N GLY A 215 -5.45 -13.21 11.73
CA GLY A 215 -4.12 -13.44 11.15
C GLY A 215 -4.06 -14.65 10.22
N LEU A 216 -2.90 -14.90 9.60
CA LEU A 216 -2.71 -16.05 8.72
C LEU A 216 -2.43 -17.32 9.54
N PRO A 217 -2.94 -18.49 9.09
CA PRO A 217 -3.58 -18.74 7.79
C PRO A 217 -5.09 -18.46 7.74
N GLU A 218 -5.81 -18.30 8.85
CA GLU A 218 -7.28 -18.17 8.91
C GLU A 218 -7.81 -16.93 8.17
N ALA A 219 -7.01 -15.86 8.10
CA ALA A 219 -7.34 -14.61 7.41
C ALA A 219 -7.74 -14.82 5.94
N ARG A 220 -7.27 -15.91 5.30
CA ARG A 220 -7.61 -16.23 3.91
C ARG A 220 -9.10 -16.47 3.68
N ILE A 221 -9.82 -16.95 4.70
CA ILE A 221 -11.22 -17.39 4.59
C ILE A 221 -12.16 -16.18 4.41
N PRO A 222 -12.22 -15.21 5.34
CA PRO A 222 -13.08 -14.04 5.15
C PRO A 222 -12.67 -13.21 3.93
N LEU A 223 -11.38 -13.18 3.57
CA LEU A 223 -10.92 -12.51 2.35
C LEU A 223 -11.42 -13.21 1.08
N ALA A 224 -11.41 -14.54 1.04
CA ALA A 224 -11.95 -15.28 -0.10
C ALA A 224 -13.44 -15.01 -0.31
N ASP A 225 -14.23 -15.03 0.76
CA ASP A 225 -15.67 -14.70 0.70
C ASP A 225 -15.90 -13.30 0.14
N ALA A 226 -15.15 -12.32 0.63
CA ALA A 226 -15.27 -10.94 0.18
C ALA A 226 -14.80 -10.73 -1.26
N VAL A 227 -13.74 -11.42 -1.71
CA VAL A 227 -13.27 -11.40 -3.10
C VAL A 227 -14.34 -11.93 -4.04
N VAL A 228 -14.92 -13.09 -3.74
CA VAL A 228 -15.99 -13.68 -4.56
C VAL A 228 -17.21 -12.76 -4.61
N LEU A 229 -17.56 -12.14 -3.47
CA LEU A 229 -18.66 -11.19 -3.41
C LEU A 229 -18.41 -9.96 -4.30
N VAL A 230 -17.20 -9.38 -4.27
CA VAL A 230 -16.84 -8.25 -5.16
C VAL A 230 -16.91 -8.68 -6.64
N CYS A 231 -16.39 -9.86 -6.97
CA CYS A 231 -16.40 -10.38 -8.34
C CYS A 231 -17.82 -10.57 -8.87
N THR A 232 -18.73 -11.09 -8.05
CA THR A 232 -20.10 -11.43 -8.45
C THR A 232 -21.10 -10.27 -8.30
N SER A 233 -20.70 -9.17 -7.65
CA SER A 233 -21.54 -7.96 -7.51
C SER A 233 -21.68 -7.18 -8.82
N PRO A 234 -22.80 -6.46 -9.04
CA PRO A 234 -22.91 -5.53 -10.15
C PRO A 234 -21.83 -4.45 -10.05
N LYS A 235 -21.30 -3.99 -11.18
CA LYS A 235 -20.16 -3.07 -11.23
C LYS A 235 -20.63 -1.63 -11.40
N SER A 236 -19.96 -0.69 -10.74
CA SER A 236 -20.10 0.73 -10.98
C SER A 236 -18.91 1.50 -10.44
N ASN A 237 -18.39 2.38 -11.28
CA ASN A 237 -17.36 3.35 -10.96
C ASN A 237 -17.90 4.80 -11.01
N SER A 238 -19.22 4.98 -10.98
CA SER A 238 -19.88 6.29 -11.19
C SER A 238 -19.46 7.35 -10.17
N ALA A 239 -19.42 6.98 -8.89
CA ALA A 239 -18.96 7.87 -7.82
C ALA A 239 -17.45 8.12 -7.88
N TYR A 240 -16.66 7.11 -8.25
CA TYR A 240 -15.22 7.21 -8.45
C TYR A 240 -14.87 8.21 -9.57
N LEU A 241 -15.50 8.08 -10.73
CA LEU A 241 -15.34 9.04 -11.83
C LEU A 241 -15.82 10.45 -11.45
N GLY A 242 -16.88 10.54 -10.65
CA GLY A 242 -17.40 11.83 -10.18
C GLY A 242 -16.43 12.59 -9.28
N ILE A 243 -15.75 11.92 -8.35
CA ILE A 243 -14.75 12.58 -7.51
C ILE A 243 -13.49 12.95 -8.33
N ASP A 244 -13.07 12.09 -9.26
CA ASP A 244 -11.93 12.39 -10.14
C ASP A 244 -12.19 13.60 -11.05
N ALA A 245 -13.41 13.72 -11.59
CA ALA A 245 -13.82 14.88 -12.36
C ALA A 245 -13.81 16.17 -11.54
N ALA A 246 -14.36 16.14 -10.32
CA ALA A 246 -14.36 17.30 -9.41
C ALA A 246 -12.93 17.71 -9.01
N LEU A 247 -12.05 16.75 -8.70
CA LEU A 247 -10.65 17.01 -8.40
C LEU A 247 -9.89 17.57 -9.61
N SER A 248 -10.21 17.11 -10.82
CA SER A 248 -9.65 17.64 -12.07
C SER A 248 -9.98 19.13 -12.25
N ASP A 249 -11.23 19.52 -12.00
CA ASP A 249 -11.66 20.91 -12.11
C ASP A 249 -11.00 21.81 -11.05
N ILE A 250 -10.88 21.33 -9.80
CA ILE A 250 -10.16 22.05 -8.75
C ILE A 250 -8.70 22.29 -9.14
N LYS A 251 -8.00 21.26 -9.66
CA LYS A 251 -6.61 21.39 -10.13
C LYS A 251 -6.45 22.37 -11.29
N LYS A 252 -7.49 22.53 -12.11
CA LYS A 252 -7.55 23.51 -13.21
C LYS A 252 -7.97 24.92 -12.76
N GLY A 253 -8.16 25.14 -11.46
CA GLY A 253 -8.61 26.42 -10.90
C GLY A 253 -10.12 26.70 -11.07
N LYS A 254 -10.91 25.70 -11.46
CA LYS A 254 -12.37 25.80 -11.61
C LYS A 254 -13.07 25.43 -10.30
N SER A 255 -13.07 26.34 -9.33
CA SER A 255 -13.75 26.14 -8.04
C SER A 255 -14.76 27.27 -7.76
N GLY A 256 -14.28 28.51 -7.63
CA GLY A 256 -15.09 29.66 -7.23
C GLY A 256 -15.41 29.67 -5.72
N PRO A 257 -15.90 30.80 -5.19
CA PRO A 257 -16.25 30.92 -3.77
C PRO A 257 -17.51 30.12 -3.43
N ILE A 258 -17.60 29.66 -2.18
CA ILE A 258 -18.81 29.01 -1.65
C ILE A 258 -19.98 30.02 -1.74
N PRO A 259 -21.12 29.66 -2.37
CA PRO A 259 -22.28 30.53 -2.46
C PRO A 259 -22.72 31.05 -1.09
N ARG A 260 -23.08 32.34 -1.00
CA ARG A 260 -23.49 32.99 0.26
C ARG A 260 -24.55 32.20 1.02
N ARG A 261 -25.50 31.61 0.28
CA ARG A 261 -26.60 30.79 0.82
C ARG A 261 -26.19 29.48 1.50
N LEU A 262 -24.91 29.08 1.40
CA LEU A 262 -24.36 27.87 2.01
C LEU A 262 -23.25 28.16 3.03
N GLN A 263 -22.84 29.43 3.18
CA GLN A 263 -21.82 29.82 4.14
C GLN A 263 -22.34 29.66 5.57
N ASN A 264 -21.43 29.42 6.53
CA ASN A 264 -21.79 29.31 7.92
C ASN A 264 -22.25 30.67 8.48
N LYS A 265 -23.47 30.72 9.01
CA LYS A 265 -24.08 31.91 9.63
C LYS A 265 -23.28 32.43 10.84
N HIS A 266 -22.49 31.58 11.49
CA HIS A 266 -21.70 31.94 12.68
C HIS A 266 -20.41 32.72 12.37
N CYS A 267 -20.05 32.91 11.10
CA CYS A 267 -18.84 33.63 10.69
C CYS A 267 -19.12 35.03 10.11
N ASP A 268 -20.35 35.55 10.25
CA ASP A 268 -20.67 36.91 9.81
C ASP A 268 -20.17 37.93 10.85
N GLY A 269 -19.03 38.57 10.55
CA GLY A 269 -18.58 39.77 11.28
C GLY A 269 -19.58 40.93 11.16
N GLU A 270 -19.46 41.93 12.04
CA GLU A 270 -20.39 43.07 12.11
C GLU A 270 -20.51 43.84 10.78
N ASP A 271 -19.48 43.79 9.94
CA ASP A 271 -19.33 44.51 8.67
C ASP A 271 -19.96 43.81 7.44
N ASN A 272 -20.58 42.63 7.58
CA ASN A 272 -21.21 41.97 6.42
C ASN A 272 -22.61 42.57 6.12
N PRO A 273 -22.82 43.27 4.98
CA PRO A 273 -24.09 43.92 4.67
C PRO A 273 -25.22 42.93 4.35
N ASN A 274 -24.90 41.66 4.04
CA ASN A 274 -25.87 40.61 3.73
C ASN A 274 -26.11 39.73 4.96
N LYS A 275 -26.76 40.28 5.99
CA LYS A 275 -27.14 39.55 7.22
C LYS A 275 -28.25 38.53 6.92
N GLY A 276 -27.96 37.24 7.14
CA GLY A 276 -28.90 36.14 6.89
C GLY A 276 -28.34 35.08 5.96
N GLN A 277 -28.55 33.80 6.29
CA GLN A 277 -27.99 32.67 5.55
C GLN A 277 -28.73 32.41 4.22
N PHE A 278 -29.92 33.00 3.98
CA PHE A 278 -30.79 32.78 2.80
C PHE A 278 -30.93 31.31 2.35
N TYR A 279 -30.64 30.38 3.26
CA TYR A 279 -30.57 28.96 3.02
C TYR A 279 -31.97 28.39 3.12
N LEU A 280 -32.44 27.77 2.04
CA LEU A 280 -33.69 27.03 2.03
C LEU A 280 -33.42 25.63 2.59
N TYR A 281 -33.95 25.36 3.79
CA TYR A 281 -33.77 24.07 4.47
C TYR A 281 -34.63 22.98 3.81
N PRO A 282 -34.06 21.95 3.16
CA PRO A 282 -34.84 21.03 2.32
C PRO A 282 -35.97 20.29 3.03
N HIS A 283 -35.80 19.94 4.31
CA HIS A 283 -36.79 19.13 5.05
C HIS A 283 -38.14 19.81 5.24
N THR A 284 -38.23 21.13 5.13
CA THR A 284 -39.51 21.87 5.22
C THR A 284 -40.30 21.87 3.92
N TYR A 285 -39.74 21.37 2.82
CA TYR A 285 -40.39 21.33 1.51
C TYR A 285 -40.88 19.93 1.17
N GLU A 286 -41.81 19.84 0.20
CA GLU A 286 -42.34 18.56 -0.29
C GLU A 286 -41.19 17.63 -0.75
N ASN A 287 -41.32 16.33 -0.46
CA ASN A 287 -40.29 15.32 -0.75
C ASN A 287 -38.92 15.61 -0.12
N HIS A 288 -38.87 16.51 0.87
CA HIS A 288 -37.66 17.01 1.52
C HIS A 288 -36.64 17.59 0.52
N TRP A 289 -37.12 18.25 -0.52
CA TRP A 289 -36.29 18.80 -1.59
C TRP A 289 -36.77 20.18 -2.05
N ILE A 290 -35.82 21.08 -2.33
CA ILE A 290 -36.07 22.40 -2.91
C ILE A 290 -35.00 22.71 -3.96
N SER A 291 -35.42 23.38 -5.04
CA SER A 291 -34.49 23.84 -6.07
C SER A 291 -33.74 25.06 -5.56
N GLN A 292 -32.47 24.86 -5.21
CA GLN A 292 -31.55 25.90 -4.77
C GLN A 292 -30.18 25.63 -5.42
N GLN A 293 -29.43 26.69 -5.74
CA GLN A 293 -28.07 26.54 -6.22
C GLN A 293 -27.15 26.13 -5.07
N TYR A 294 -26.46 25.00 -5.25
CA TYR A 294 -25.43 24.51 -4.32
C TYR A 294 -24.00 24.70 -4.83
N LEU A 295 -23.77 24.58 -6.15
CA LEU A 295 -22.46 24.81 -6.75
C LEU A 295 -22.12 26.31 -6.83
N PRO A 296 -20.83 26.69 -6.73
CA PRO A 296 -20.36 28.04 -7.01
C PRO A 296 -20.79 28.55 -8.40
N ASP A 297 -20.92 29.87 -8.56
CA ASP A 297 -21.36 30.48 -9.82
C ASP A 297 -20.48 30.10 -11.01
N ALA A 298 -19.16 29.99 -10.78
CA ALA A 298 -18.17 29.62 -11.79
C ALA A 298 -18.39 28.21 -12.38
N ILE A 299 -19.02 27.31 -11.63
CA ILE A 299 -19.23 25.90 -12.00
C ILE A 299 -20.69 25.46 -11.80
N LYS A 300 -21.63 26.40 -11.82
CA LYS A 300 -23.05 26.14 -11.48
C LYS A 300 -23.73 25.07 -12.34
N ASN A 301 -23.20 24.82 -13.53
CA ASN A 301 -23.70 23.83 -14.50
C ASN A 301 -22.84 22.56 -14.56
N ALA A 302 -21.81 22.44 -13.72
CA ALA A 302 -20.96 21.24 -13.70
C ALA A 302 -21.77 20.03 -13.23
N LYS A 303 -21.55 18.89 -13.88
CA LYS A 303 -22.16 17.62 -13.55
C LYS A 303 -21.06 16.58 -13.39
N TYR A 304 -20.86 16.11 -12.16
CA TYR A 304 -19.80 15.14 -11.85
C TYR A 304 -20.33 13.72 -11.76
N TYR A 305 -21.52 13.54 -11.20
CA TYR A 305 -22.12 12.22 -10.98
C TYR A 305 -23.14 11.90 -12.07
N GLU A 306 -22.97 10.72 -12.68
CA GLU A 306 -23.92 10.13 -13.62
C GLU A 306 -24.30 8.74 -13.10
N PHE A 307 -25.60 8.46 -13.01
CA PHE A 307 -26.08 7.17 -12.54
C PHE A 307 -25.61 6.04 -13.47
N GLY A 308 -24.98 5.01 -12.89
CA GLY A 308 -24.62 3.80 -13.61
C GLY A 308 -25.82 2.98 -14.06
N ASP A 309 -25.63 2.14 -15.09
CA ASP A 309 -26.67 1.26 -15.63
C ASP A 309 -26.77 -0.04 -14.81
N ASN A 310 -27.19 0.09 -13.56
CA ASN A 310 -27.48 -1.03 -12.67
C ASN A 310 -28.76 -0.78 -11.86
N LYS A 311 -29.32 -1.85 -11.29
CA LYS A 311 -30.60 -1.80 -10.58
C LYS A 311 -30.67 -0.73 -9.47
N MET A 312 -29.62 -0.62 -8.66
CA MET A 312 -29.62 0.29 -7.51
C MET A 312 -29.55 1.75 -7.94
N GLU A 313 -28.63 2.08 -8.85
CA GLU A 313 -28.48 3.44 -9.35
C GLU A 313 -29.67 3.87 -10.23
N GLN A 314 -30.24 2.97 -11.03
CA GLN A 314 -31.44 3.27 -11.82
C GLN A 314 -32.68 3.47 -10.92
N ALA A 315 -32.81 2.74 -9.82
CA ALA A 315 -33.86 3.00 -8.84
C ALA A 315 -33.72 4.38 -8.20
N ALA A 316 -32.50 4.78 -7.83
CA ALA A 316 -32.21 6.11 -7.31
C ALA A 316 -32.47 7.21 -8.35
N LYS A 317 -32.10 6.98 -9.62
CA LYS A 317 -32.38 7.87 -10.74
C LYS A 317 -33.89 8.08 -10.91
N ALA A 318 -34.67 6.99 -10.98
CA ALA A 318 -36.11 7.06 -11.16
C ALA A 318 -36.80 7.84 -10.02
N TYR A 319 -36.37 7.64 -8.78
CA TYR A 319 -36.86 8.43 -7.64
C TYR A 319 -36.58 9.93 -7.83
N TRP A 320 -35.33 10.30 -8.13
CA TRP A 320 -34.96 11.72 -8.26
C TRP A 320 -35.51 12.39 -9.51
N ASP A 321 -35.67 11.67 -10.62
CA ASP A 321 -36.33 12.16 -11.82
C ASP A 321 -37.80 12.47 -11.52
N LYS A 322 -38.49 11.64 -10.73
CA LYS A 322 -39.87 11.91 -10.28
C LYS A 322 -39.96 13.12 -9.34
N VAL A 323 -39.02 13.26 -8.40
CA VAL A 323 -38.99 14.39 -7.46
C VAL A 323 -38.69 15.70 -8.17
N LYS A 324 -37.71 15.72 -9.09
CA LYS A 324 -37.23 16.93 -9.77
C LYS A 324 -38.05 17.28 -11.03
N GLY A 325 -38.63 16.29 -11.71
CA GLY A 325 -39.45 16.45 -12.91
C GLY A 325 -40.92 16.79 -12.65
N LYS A 326 -41.37 16.83 -11.39
CA LYS A 326 -42.68 17.38 -10.99
C LYS A 326 -42.74 18.93 -11.04
N LYS A 327 -41.81 19.57 -11.75
CA LYS A 327 -41.73 21.01 -11.96
C LYS A 327 -41.74 21.34 -13.45
#